data_AF-A0A942MSA8-F1
#
_entry.id   AF-A0A942MSA8-F1
#
_cell.length_a   1.000
_cell.length_b   1.000
_cell.length_c   1.000
_cell.angle_alpha   90.00
_cell.angle_beta   90.00
_cell.angle_gamma   90.00
#
_symmetry.space_group_name_H-M   'P 1'
#
loop_
_entity.id
_entity.type
_entity.pdbx_description
1 polymer ?
#
loop_
_entity_poly.entity_id
_entity_poly.type
_entity_poly.pdbx_seq_one_letter_code
_entity_poly.pdbx_strand_id
1 'polypeptide(L)'
;MDARVKLMGLTRVIYGLLGLTGGLLIFYFNDLQQAILINGILGSIGPFVFLSVSALGIAALRAKMDKRKLLLLILGVTLIMLGIR
;
A
#
# COMPACT_ATOMS: atom_id res chain seq x y z
N MET A 1 -0.02 -19.84 15.20
CA MET A 1 0.17 -18.55 14.50
C MET A 1 -1.10 -17.72 14.64
N ASP A 2 -0.98 -16.49 15.13
CA ASP A 2 -2.10 -15.53 15.21
C ASP A 2 -2.68 -15.29 13.80
N ALA A 3 -4.00 -15.40 13.67
CA ALA A 3 -4.72 -15.18 12.41
C ALA A 3 -4.48 -13.77 11.85
N ARG A 4 -4.26 -12.78 12.71
CA ARG A 4 -3.97 -11.38 12.33
C ARG A 4 -2.60 -11.25 11.67
N VAL A 5 -1.60 -11.95 12.21
CA VAL A 5 -0.24 -11.98 11.65
C VAL A 5 -0.25 -12.66 10.28
N LYS A 6 -1.02 -13.75 10.11
CA LYS A 6 -1.21 -14.39 8.80
C LYS A 6 -1.84 -13.43 7.79
N LEU A 7 -2.92 -12.74 8.18
CA LEU A 7 -3.61 -11.79 7.31
C LEU A 7 -2.68 -10.66 6.88
N MET A 8 -1.96 -10.02 7.80
CA MET A 8 -0.98 -8.98 7.49
C MET A 8 0.07 -9.45 6.49
N GLY A 9 0.71 -10.59 6.78
CA GLY A 9 1.74 -11.16 5.93
C GLY A 9 1.21 -11.44 4.54
N LEU A 10 0.03 -12.08 4.46
CA LEU A 10 -0.61 -12.40 3.19
C LEU A 10 -0.95 -11.15 2.37
N THR A 11 -1.53 -10.11 2.99
CA THR A 11 -1.78 -8.83 2.30
C THR A 11 -0.51 -8.21 1.74
N ARG A 12 0.63 -8.32 2.45
CA ARG A 12 1.90 -7.76 1.99
C ARG A 12 2.49 -8.56 0.83
N VAL A 13 2.38 -9.89 0.88
CA VAL A 13 2.82 -10.78 -0.21
C VAL A 13 1.99 -10.50 -1.47
N ILE A 14 0.66 -10.45 -1.36
CA ILE A 14 -0.23 -10.16 -2.51
C ILE A 14 0.10 -8.79 -3.10
N TYR A 15 0.25 -7.77 -2.28
CA TYR A 15 0.60 -6.44 -2.76
C TYR A 15 2.00 -6.38 -3.39
N GLY A 16 2.97 -7.08 -2.83
CA GLY A 16 4.30 -7.23 -3.42
C GLY A 16 4.24 -7.89 -4.79
N LEU A 17 3.42 -8.93 -4.96
CA LEU A 17 3.19 -9.57 -6.24
C LEU A 17 2.55 -8.63 -7.27
N LEU A 18 1.60 -7.78 -6.87
CA LEU A 18 1.04 -6.76 -7.75
C LEU A 18 2.10 -5.74 -8.21
N GLY A 19 2.99 -5.32 -7.29
CA GLY A 19 4.11 -4.45 -7.65
C GLY A 19 5.09 -5.11 -8.62
N LEU A 20 5.40 -6.39 -8.38
CA LEU A 20 6.26 -7.18 -9.27
C LEU A 20 5.61 -7.36 -10.65
N THR A 21 4.33 -7.71 -10.72
CA THR A 21 3.63 -7.90 -11.99
C THR A 21 3.57 -6.60 -12.77
N GLY A 22 3.24 -5.47 -12.15
CA GLY A 22 3.25 -4.19 -12.84
C GLY A 22 4.66 -3.77 -13.28
N GLY A 23 5.70 -4.01 -12.48
CA GLY A 23 7.09 -3.79 -12.90
C GLY A 23 7.49 -4.64 -14.11
N LEU A 24 7.08 -5.91 -14.14
CA LEU A 24 7.29 -6.78 -15.30
C LEU A 24 6.51 -6.31 -16.54
N LEU A 25 5.27 -5.82 -16.37
CA LEU A 25 4.50 -5.23 -17.47
C LEU A 25 5.14 -3.96 -18.01
N ILE A 26 5.71 -3.11 -17.15
CA ILE A 26 6.47 -1.93 -17.58
C ILE A 26 7.62 -2.33 -18.50
N PHE A 27 8.42 -3.33 -18.11
CA PHE A 27 9.50 -3.84 -18.95
C PHE A 27 9.00 -4.53 -20.22
N TYR A 28 7.88 -5.25 -20.13
CA TYR A 28 7.30 -5.97 -21.26
C TYR A 28 6.78 -5.02 -22.35
N PHE A 29 6.02 -4.00 -21.98
CA PHE A 29 5.49 -3.04 -22.95
C PHE A 29 6.56 -2.07 -23.45
N ASN A 30 7.59 -1.81 -22.65
CA ASN A 30 8.73 -0.95 -23.00
C ASN A 30 8.32 0.40 -23.62
N ASP A 31 7.20 0.95 -23.15
CA ASP A 31 6.61 2.19 -23.62
C ASP A 31 6.40 3.13 -22.44
N LEU A 32 6.77 4.41 -22.61
CA LEU A 32 6.73 5.39 -21.54
C LEU A 32 5.30 5.70 -21.10
N GLN A 33 4.34 5.77 -22.03
CA GLN A 33 2.95 6.08 -21.69
C GLN A 33 2.32 4.92 -20.91
N GLN A 34 2.55 3.68 -21.34
CA GLN A 34 2.14 2.49 -20.60
C GLN A 34 2.81 2.42 -19.22
N ALA A 35 4.09 2.78 -19.13
CA ALA A 35 4.80 2.79 -17.86
C ALA A 35 4.19 3.79 -16.86
N ILE A 36 3.87 5.00 -17.32
CA ILE A 36 3.21 6.03 -16.50
C ILE A 36 1.82 5.56 -16.06
N LEU A 37 1.02 4.96 -16.96
CA LEU A 37 -0.30 4.41 -16.64
C LEU A 37 -0.22 3.31 -15.57
N ILE A 38 0.65 2.32 -15.77
CA ILE A 38 0.83 1.20 -14.83
C ILE A 38 1.29 1.72 -13.46
N ASN A 39 2.26 2.64 -13.46
CA ASN A 39 2.79 3.21 -12.23
C ASN A 39 1.75 4.09 -11.51
N GLY A 40 0.91 4.83 -12.24
CA GLY A 40 -0.21 5.59 -11.67
C GLY A 40 -1.24 4.68 -11.01
N ILE A 41 -1.61 3.56 -11.64
CA ILE A 41 -2.54 2.57 -11.08
C ILE A 41 -1.93 1.93 -9.81
N LEU A 42 -0.70 1.42 -9.90
CA LEU A 42 -0.02 0.79 -8.76
C LEU A 42 0.21 1.77 -7.61
N GLY A 43 0.64 3.00 -7.95
CA GLY A 43 0.83 4.09 -7.00
C GLY A 43 -0.46 4.41 -6.25
N SER A 44 -1.61 4.39 -6.93
CA SER A 44 -2.94 4.58 -6.32
C SER A 44 -3.32 3.48 -5.34
N ILE A 45 -2.99 2.22 -5.64
CA ILE A 45 -3.35 1.07 -4.79
C ILE A 45 -2.50 1.04 -3.50
N GLY A 46 -1.26 1.51 -3.55
CA GLY A 46 -0.32 1.46 -2.43
C GLY A 46 -0.81 2.08 -1.13
N PRO A 47 -1.30 3.33 -1.13
CA PRO A 47 -1.85 3.97 0.06
C PRO A 47 -3.01 3.21 0.69
N PHE A 48 -3.92 2.65 -0.10
CA PHE A 48 -5.07 1.88 0.42
C PHE A 48 -4.63 0.57 1.08
N VAL A 49 -3.66 -0.14 0.49
CA VAL A 49 -3.11 -1.35 1.09
C VAL A 49 -2.34 -1.02 2.36
N PHE A 50 -1.54 0.05 2.34
CA PHE A 50 -0.77 0.49 3.51
C PHE A 50 -1.69 0.86 4.68
N LEU A 51 -2.79 1.57 4.41
CA LEU A 51 -3.84 1.85 5.40
C LEU A 51 -4.44 0.57 5.97
N SER A 52 -4.79 -0.39 5.12
CA SER A 52 -5.43 -1.63 5.51
C SER A 52 -4.54 -2.48 6.44
N VAL A 53 -3.27 -2.65 6.08
CA VAL A 53 -2.30 -3.40 6.90
C VAL A 53 -1.99 -2.66 8.20
N SER A 54 -1.87 -1.32 8.15
CA SER A 54 -1.67 -0.50 9.34
C SER A 54 -2.86 -0.62 10.30
N ALA A 55 -4.10 -0.57 9.79
CA ALA A 55 -5.31 -0.76 10.58
C ALA A 55 -5.36 -2.15 11.24
N LEU A 56 -4.99 -3.21 10.51
CA LEU A 56 -4.84 -4.56 11.08
C LEU A 56 -3.78 -4.60 12.19
N GLY A 57 -2.68 -3.84 12.05
CA GLY A 57 -1.61 -3.71 13.06
C GLY A 57 -2.04 -3.02 14.33
N ILE A 58 -2.77 -1.95 14.15
CA ILE A 58 -3.33 -1.18 15.26
C ILE A 58 -4.41 -2.00 15.97
N ALA A 59 -5.26 -2.72 15.23
CA ALA A 59 -6.26 -3.61 15.81
C ALA A 59 -5.64 -4.80 16.55
N ALA A 60 -4.45 -5.26 16.12
CA ALA A 60 -3.70 -6.32 16.79
C ALA A 60 -3.07 -5.84 18.11
N LEU A 61 -2.48 -4.64 18.15
CA LEU A 61 -1.98 -4.03 19.38
C LEU A 61 -3.13 -3.35 20.13
N ARG A 62 -3.76 -4.07 21.08
CA ARG A 62 -4.74 -3.48 22.01
C ARG A 62 -4.16 -2.19 22.65
N ALA A 63 -4.62 -1.05 22.17
CA ALA A 63 -4.69 0.23 22.89
C ALA A 63 -3.42 1.07 23.15
N LYS A 64 -2.45 1.22 22.24
CA LYS A 64 -1.39 2.26 22.39
C LYS A 64 -0.98 2.99 21.11
N MET A 65 -1.92 3.34 20.23
CA MET A 65 -1.60 4.32 19.20
C MET A 65 -1.95 5.72 19.66
N ASP A 66 -0.93 6.55 19.85
CA ASP A 66 -1.06 7.98 20.05
C ASP A 66 -1.89 8.57 18.90
N LYS A 67 -2.91 9.38 19.22
CA LYS A 67 -3.77 10.06 18.24
C LYS A 67 -2.95 10.87 17.23
N ARG A 68 -1.77 11.36 17.64
CA ARG A 68 -0.82 12.06 16.74
C ARG A 68 -0.29 11.16 15.61
N LYS A 69 0.02 9.88 15.91
CA LYS A 69 0.49 8.92 14.91
C LYS A 69 -0.61 8.58 13.89
N LEU A 70 -1.86 8.51 14.36
CA LEU A 70 -3.00 8.29 13.47
C LEU A 70 -3.21 9.47 12.52
N LEU A 71 -3.15 10.69 13.04
CA LEU A 71 -3.21 11.92 12.24
C LEU A 71 -2.09 11.97 11.19
N LEU A 72 -0.85 11.67 11.58
CA LEU A 72 0.28 11.62 10.64
C LEU A 72 0.09 10.56 9.55
N LEU A 73 -0.46 9.39 9.90
CA LEU A 73 -0.71 8.32 8.95
C LEU A 73 -1.79 8.72 7.93
N ILE A 74 -2.89 9.31 8.39
CA ILE A 74 -3.94 9.84 7.52
C ILE A 74 -3.36 10.94 6.63
N LEU A 75 -2.64 11.90 7.20
CA LEU A 75 -2.02 12.99 6.46
C LEU A 75 -1.05 12.47 5.39
N GLY A 76 -0.19 11.51 5.73
CA GLY A 76 0.76 10.91 4.79
C GLY A 76 0.05 10.24 3.62
N VAL A 77 -1.02 9.50 3.89
CA VAL A 77 -1.83 8.87 2.82
C VAL A 77 -2.52 9.92 1.97
N THR A 78 -3.08 10.97 2.56
CA THR A 78 -3.65 12.09 1.81
C THR A 78 -2.61 12.77 0.93
N LEU A 79 -1.39 13.02 1.43
CA LEU A 79 -0.31 13.61 0.64
C LEU A 79 0.11 12.71 -0.52
N ILE A 80 0.22 11.39 -0.31
CA ILE A 80 0.52 10.45 -1.40
C ILE A 80 -0.61 10.48 -2.44
N MET A 81 -1.87 10.46 -2.01
CA MET A 81 -3.02 10.55 -2.91
C MET A 81 -3.04 11.86 -3.70
N LEU A 82 -2.66 12.98 -3.09
CA LEU A 82 -2.54 14.29 -3.77
C LEU A 82 -1.36 14.32 -4.74
N GLY A 83 -0.27 13.64 -4.41
CA GLY A 83 0.95 13.55 -5.23
C GLY A 83 0.87 12.51 -6.35
N ILE A 84 -0.14 11.62 -6.34
CA ILE A 84 -0.43 10.71 -7.45
C ILE A 84 -1.04 11.52 -8.59
N ARG A 85 -0.15 12.12 -9.38
CA ARG A 85 -0.33 12.69 -10.71
C ARG A 85 0.99 12.57 -11.48
#